data_AF-B4GKH8-F1
#
_entry.id   AF-B4GKH8-F1
#
_cell.length_a   1.000
_cell.length_b   1.000
_cell.length_c   1.000
_cell.angle_alpha   90.00
_cell.angle_beta   90.00
_cell.angle_gamma   90.00
#
_symmetry.space_group_name_H-M   'P 1'
#
loop_
_entity.id
_entity.type
_entity.pdbx_description
1 polymer ?
#
loop_
_entity_poly.entity_id
_entity_poly.type
_entity_poly.pdbx_seq_one_letter_code
_entity_poly.pdbx_strand_id
1 'polypeptide(L)'
;MHELFKRIMDYKYLSRSQINGFDNYKYSAIDTSPLSQYVMHPFWDWLVKFFPRWFAPNLMTFLGFLFSAMNLVLLSYYDWNFEASSGEEDTTPIPSWVWLCTAVNIFLAYTLDGIDGKQARRIGLSGPLGELFDHGLDSYTAMLIPTCLYSIFGRSRVYSVRPMRMYYVCLTVYFNFFVSHWEKYNTGILYLPWGYDLSMWGSTAMYLITWWLGFERWKFELSLGSYGTLPLGNVMEAVLHVSAMANLPLVIINVYNSYAQRTGRLLSPWEAIRPMWPFVSYFIILLLWPYISPNNIMETDPRAIFMLSGTIFSNVSEGLQGQMEGDEAKDTIYTTAADYERPLTLKFYARHDWPYFNCTPEEIRQIREKLDPESLKVAGRLTDARRQSSSEDVVLTQKVDHPTAQPMTENQIYGWYQDRAYRYLKRDRGIFCRLIVSQMSVTRCEAWHWQTPMFAFSLLLSMWIPLLERPLLYLLLIVTTLTHWHYGASVVNQMCDHFNRVCFTVHKRLPEEEFLKRKKMLLEPELHLKPEEPLKKED
;
A
#
# COMPACT_ATOMS: atom_id res chain seq x y z
N MET A 1 -9.27 -16.86 28.44
CA MET A 1 -9.25 -17.19 26.99
C MET A 1 -10.04 -16.16 26.18
N HIS A 2 -11.35 -16.01 26.36
CA HIS A 2 -12.16 -15.04 25.60
C HIS A 2 -11.73 -13.57 25.79
N GLU A 3 -11.45 -13.13 27.03
CA GLU A 3 -10.94 -11.78 27.27
C GLU A 3 -9.56 -11.52 26.69
N LEU A 4 -8.66 -12.51 26.73
CA LEU A 4 -7.33 -12.40 26.13
C LEU A 4 -7.44 -12.26 24.61
N PHE A 5 -8.29 -13.08 23.98
CA PHE A 5 -8.57 -12.99 22.56
C PHE A 5 -9.16 -11.63 22.19
N LYS A 6 -10.12 -11.14 22.99
CA LYS A 6 -10.71 -9.81 22.80
C LYS A 6 -9.67 -8.69 22.94
N ARG A 7 -8.81 -8.72 23.97
CA ARG A 7 -7.71 -7.75 24.13
C ARG A 7 -6.71 -7.78 22.97
N ILE A 8 -6.38 -8.97 22.46
CA ILE A 8 -5.51 -9.11 21.30
C ILE A 8 -6.18 -8.50 20.06
N MET A 9 -7.46 -8.82 19.80
CA MET A 9 -8.19 -8.30 18.64
C MET A 9 -8.51 -6.80 18.71
N ASP A 10 -8.66 -6.24 19.92
CA ASP A 10 -8.97 -4.83 20.14
C ASP A 10 -7.70 -3.94 20.19
N TYR A 11 -6.53 -4.52 19.91
CA TYR A 11 -5.27 -3.79 19.93
C TYR A 11 -5.24 -2.66 18.90
N LYS A 12 -4.87 -1.44 19.34
CA LYS A 12 -4.83 -0.25 18.50
C LYS A 12 -3.43 -0.01 17.96
N TYR A 13 -3.28 -0.20 16.66
CA TYR A 13 -2.03 0.04 15.92
C TYR A 13 -1.89 1.46 15.37
N LEU A 14 -3.00 2.17 15.13
CA LEU A 14 -2.96 3.53 14.61
C LEU A 14 -3.04 4.53 15.77
N SER A 15 -2.07 5.43 15.84
CA SER A 15 -2.13 6.62 16.67
C SER A 15 -3.23 7.59 16.22
N ARG A 16 -3.64 8.47 17.14
CA ARG A 16 -4.58 9.56 16.82
C ARG A 16 -4.07 10.47 15.70
N SER A 17 -2.77 10.74 15.62
CA SER A 17 -2.21 11.58 14.55
C SER A 17 -2.32 10.91 13.17
N GLN A 18 -2.12 9.59 13.09
CA GLN A 18 -2.34 8.82 11.87
C GLN A 18 -3.81 8.86 11.45
N ILE A 19 -4.70 8.56 12.40
CA ILE A 19 -6.16 8.57 12.18
C ILE A 19 -6.62 9.93 11.66
N ASN A 20 -6.23 11.02 12.32
CA ASN A 20 -6.53 12.38 11.89
C ASN A 20 -5.89 12.75 10.54
N GLY A 21 -4.71 12.18 10.24
CA GLY A 21 -4.04 12.36 8.95
C GLY A 21 -4.85 11.79 7.79
N PHE A 22 -5.54 10.67 8.00
CA PHE A 22 -6.40 10.07 6.98
C PHE A 22 -7.63 10.93 6.61
N ASP A 23 -8.14 11.78 7.51
CA ASP A 23 -9.30 12.64 7.22
C ASP A 23 -9.02 13.65 6.10
N ASN A 24 -7.75 14.04 5.95
CA ASN A 24 -7.30 15.01 4.96
C ASN A 24 -6.73 14.33 3.72
N TYR A 25 -6.64 13.00 3.72
CA TYR A 25 -6.01 12.26 2.65
C TYR A 25 -6.80 12.36 1.34
N LYS A 26 -6.14 12.89 0.30
CA LYS A 26 -6.61 12.85 -1.09
C LYS A 26 -5.77 11.91 -1.95
N TYR A 27 -6.45 11.02 -2.67
CA TYR A 27 -5.84 10.16 -3.69
C TYR A 27 -5.13 10.98 -4.76
N SER A 28 -3.89 10.59 -5.08
CA SER A 28 -3.08 11.20 -6.12
C SER A 28 -2.19 10.14 -6.75
N ALA A 29 -2.50 9.76 -7.99
CA ALA A 29 -1.72 8.82 -8.78
C ALA A 29 -1.64 9.29 -10.23
N ILE A 30 -0.52 8.95 -10.88
CA ILE A 30 -0.28 9.19 -12.30
C ILE A 30 0.04 7.84 -12.95
N ASP A 31 -0.72 7.54 -13.99
CA ASP A 31 -0.48 6.39 -14.86
C ASP A 31 -0.12 6.88 -16.26
N THR A 32 1.02 6.47 -16.77
CA THR A 32 1.48 6.77 -18.14
C THR A 32 1.70 5.51 -18.98
N SER A 33 1.33 4.34 -18.47
CA SER A 33 1.48 3.05 -19.16
C SER A 33 0.61 3.04 -20.41
N PRO A 34 1.18 2.84 -21.62
CA PRO A 34 0.37 2.74 -22.83
C PRO A 34 -0.63 1.58 -22.77
N LEU A 35 -0.22 0.44 -22.19
CA LEU A 35 -1.11 -0.71 -22.00
C LEU A 35 -2.27 -0.34 -21.06
N SER A 36 -1.99 0.34 -19.95
CA SER A 36 -3.03 0.79 -19.03
C SER A 36 -4.00 1.75 -19.71
N GLN A 37 -3.48 2.85 -20.28
CA GLN A 37 -4.30 3.93 -20.78
C GLN A 37 -5.16 3.54 -21.99
N TYR A 38 -4.61 2.77 -22.93
CA TYR A 38 -5.29 2.48 -24.20
C TYR A 38 -6.05 1.15 -24.20
N VAL A 39 -5.73 0.21 -23.30
CA VAL A 39 -6.36 -1.11 -23.26
C VAL A 39 -7.07 -1.35 -21.94
N MET A 40 -6.34 -1.28 -20.82
CA MET A 40 -6.88 -1.72 -19.54
C MET A 40 -7.92 -0.78 -18.97
N HIS A 41 -7.67 0.52 -18.95
CA HIS A 41 -8.64 1.49 -18.47
C HIS A 41 -9.97 1.44 -19.25
N PRO A 42 -9.99 1.41 -20.60
CA PRO A 42 -11.22 1.20 -21.37
C PRO A 42 -11.93 -0.13 -21.04
N PHE A 43 -11.17 -1.24 -20.96
CA PHE A 43 -11.71 -2.55 -20.60
C PHE A 43 -12.36 -2.53 -19.21
N TRP A 44 -11.65 -1.98 -18.22
CA TRP A 44 -12.11 -1.86 -16.84
C TRP A 44 -13.31 -0.91 -16.69
N ASP A 45 -13.35 0.22 -17.41
CA ASP A 45 -14.48 1.16 -17.41
C ASP A 45 -15.73 0.56 -18.05
N TRP A 46 -15.55 -0.32 -19.04
CA TRP A 46 -16.64 -1.14 -19.58
C TRP A 46 -17.09 -2.19 -18.57
N LEU A 47 -16.15 -2.97 -18.01
CA LEU A 47 -16.45 -4.10 -17.15
C LEU A 47 -17.11 -3.71 -15.82
N VAL A 48 -16.64 -2.63 -15.18
CA VAL A 48 -17.16 -2.18 -13.88
C VAL A 48 -18.66 -1.89 -13.92
N LYS A 49 -19.23 -1.55 -15.10
CA LYS A 49 -20.66 -1.26 -15.26
C LYS A 49 -21.55 -2.47 -14.97
N PHE A 50 -21.05 -3.68 -15.19
CA PHE A 50 -21.77 -4.93 -14.94
C PHE A 50 -21.78 -5.34 -13.46
N PHE A 51 -20.88 -4.79 -12.64
CA PHE A 51 -20.88 -5.06 -11.22
C PHE A 51 -22.07 -4.39 -10.52
N PRO A 52 -22.83 -5.11 -9.67
CA PRO A 52 -23.90 -4.52 -8.90
C PRO A 52 -23.38 -3.42 -7.97
N ARG A 53 -24.19 -2.38 -7.73
CA ARG A 53 -23.81 -1.27 -6.84
C ARG A 53 -23.66 -1.64 -5.37
N TRP A 54 -24.22 -2.77 -4.94
CA TRP A 54 -24.03 -3.30 -3.58
C TRP A 54 -22.70 -4.03 -3.41
N PHE A 55 -22.00 -4.34 -4.50
CA PHE A 55 -20.70 -5.01 -4.47
C PHE A 55 -19.63 -4.01 -4.04
N ALA A 56 -19.14 -4.19 -2.81
CA ALA A 56 -18.21 -3.27 -2.17
C ALA A 56 -16.81 -3.35 -2.80
N PRO A 57 -16.11 -2.21 -3.04
CA PRO A 57 -14.76 -2.17 -3.60
C PRO A 57 -13.77 -3.05 -2.84
N ASN A 58 -13.70 -2.92 -1.50
CA ASN A 58 -12.79 -3.72 -0.68
C ASN A 58 -13.08 -5.23 -0.77
N LEU A 59 -14.32 -5.64 -1.09
CA LEU A 59 -14.62 -7.05 -1.34
C LEU A 59 -14.03 -7.50 -2.69
N MET A 60 -13.99 -6.62 -3.70
CA MET A 60 -13.34 -6.88 -4.99
C MET A 60 -11.85 -7.14 -4.78
N THR A 61 -11.18 -6.22 -4.12
CA THR A 61 -9.76 -6.32 -3.75
C THR A 61 -9.48 -7.62 -2.98
N PHE A 62 -10.31 -7.91 -1.95
CA PHE A 62 -10.13 -9.11 -1.13
C PHE A 62 -10.34 -10.40 -1.93
N LEU A 63 -11.34 -10.45 -2.81
CA LEU A 63 -11.55 -11.61 -3.68
C LEU A 63 -10.39 -11.77 -4.68
N GLY A 64 -9.87 -10.67 -5.23
CA GLY A 64 -8.70 -10.69 -6.10
C GLY A 64 -7.48 -11.28 -5.38
N PHE A 65 -7.22 -10.83 -4.16
CA PHE A 65 -6.21 -11.40 -3.29
C PHE A 65 -6.43 -12.90 -3.03
N LEU A 66 -7.66 -13.33 -2.73
CA LEU A 66 -7.96 -14.74 -2.48
C LEU A 66 -7.69 -15.63 -3.68
N PHE A 67 -7.91 -15.16 -4.91
CA PHE A 67 -7.53 -15.90 -6.11
C PHE A 67 -6.00 -16.10 -6.21
N SER A 68 -5.22 -15.06 -5.91
CA SER A 68 -3.75 -15.17 -5.83
C SER A 68 -3.29 -16.11 -4.71
N ALA A 69 -3.93 -16.06 -3.54
CA ALA A 69 -3.63 -16.95 -2.42
C ALA A 69 -4.02 -18.41 -2.74
N MET A 70 -5.14 -18.62 -3.43
CA MET A 70 -5.57 -19.94 -3.89
C MET A 70 -4.56 -20.55 -4.87
N ASN A 71 -3.98 -19.76 -5.77
CA ASN A 71 -2.89 -20.22 -6.64
C ASN A 71 -1.68 -20.69 -5.84
N LEU A 72 -1.27 -19.92 -4.82
CA LEU A 72 -0.18 -20.34 -3.96
C LEU A 72 -0.51 -21.66 -3.27
N VAL A 73 -1.68 -21.78 -2.63
CA VAL A 73 -2.08 -23.01 -1.92
C VAL A 73 -2.11 -24.20 -2.87
N LEU A 74 -2.73 -24.05 -4.04
CA LEU A 74 -2.88 -25.12 -5.03
C LEU A 74 -1.52 -25.59 -5.56
N LEU A 75 -0.65 -24.67 -5.97
CA LEU A 75 0.68 -25.03 -6.47
C LEU A 75 1.58 -25.58 -5.36
N SER A 76 1.45 -25.10 -4.12
CA SER A 76 2.20 -25.61 -2.97
C SER A 76 1.78 -27.02 -2.59
N TYR A 77 0.50 -27.37 -2.77
CA TYR A 77 -0.01 -28.71 -2.53
C TYR A 77 0.59 -29.74 -3.50
N TYR A 78 0.70 -29.39 -4.78
CA TYR A 78 1.27 -30.28 -5.79
C TYR A 78 2.80 -30.28 -5.82
N ASP A 79 3.42 -29.14 -5.54
CA ASP A 79 4.87 -28.97 -5.71
C ASP A 79 5.45 -27.98 -4.70
N TRP A 80 5.70 -28.44 -3.47
CA TRP A 80 6.29 -27.59 -2.43
C TRP A 80 7.69 -27.09 -2.82
N ASN A 81 8.51 -27.93 -3.47
CA ASN A 81 9.95 -27.71 -3.67
C ASN A 81 10.36 -27.19 -5.06
N PHE A 82 9.39 -26.89 -5.93
CA PHE A 82 9.60 -26.46 -7.33
C PHE A 82 10.23 -27.55 -8.22
N GLU A 83 9.98 -28.82 -7.92
CA GLU A 83 10.54 -29.98 -8.62
C GLU A 83 9.63 -30.51 -9.73
N ALA A 84 8.31 -30.33 -9.62
CA ALA A 84 7.33 -30.95 -10.52
C ALA A 84 7.52 -30.53 -11.98
N SER A 85 7.88 -29.27 -12.22
CA SER A 85 8.15 -28.73 -13.56
C SER A 85 9.63 -28.78 -13.94
N SER A 86 10.46 -29.58 -13.24
CA SER A 86 11.89 -29.69 -13.56
C SER A 86 12.15 -30.60 -14.77
N GLY A 87 11.34 -31.63 -14.97
CA GLY A 87 11.57 -32.66 -16.00
C GLY A 87 12.70 -33.64 -15.64
N GLU A 88 13.12 -33.66 -14.38
CA GLU A 88 14.12 -34.59 -13.86
C GLU A 88 13.48 -35.95 -13.52
N GLU A 89 14.29 -37.00 -13.43
CA GLU A 89 13.85 -38.34 -12.98
C GLU A 89 13.19 -38.26 -11.58
N ASP A 90 12.19 -39.12 -11.34
CA ASP A 90 11.39 -39.17 -10.10
C ASP A 90 10.53 -37.94 -9.76
N THR A 91 10.32 -37.02 -10.71
CA THR A 91 9.39 -35.88 -10.53
C THR A 91 8.01 -36.15 -11.13
N THR A 92 6.96 -35.68 -10.44
CA THR A 92 5.58 -35.79 -10.93
C THR A 92 5.10 -34.41 -11.41
N PRO A 93 4.75 -34.24 -12.69
CA PRO A 93 4.25 -32.98 -13.21
C PRO A 93 2.95 -32.53 -12.54
N ILE A 94 2.78 -31.21 -12.41
CA ILE A 94 1.53 -30.60 -11.95
C ILE A 94 0.43 -30.86 -12.98
N PRO A 95 -0.77 -31.34 -12.58
CA PRO A 95 -1.88 -31.61 -13.50
C PRO A 95 -2.27 -30.39 -14.34
N SER A 96 -2.54 -30.58 -15.63
CA SER A 96 -2.79 -29.46 -16.56
C SER A 96 -3.93 -28.53 -16.14
N TRP A 97 -4.99 -29.06 -15.54
CA TRP A 97 -6.12 -28.23 -15.09
C TRP A 97 -5.72 -27.21 -14.00
N VAL A 98 -4.67 -27.50 -13.22
CA VAL A 98 -4.12 -26.58 -12.21
C VAL A 98 -3.55 -25.34 -12.89
N TRP A 99 -2.87 -25.50 -14.04
CA TRP A 99 -2.36 -24.37 -14.83
C TRP A 99 -3.49 -23.51 -15.40
N LEU A 100 -4.57 -24.14 -15.90
CA LEU A 100 -5.75 -23.40 -16.35
C LEU A 100 -6.43 -22.65 -15.21
N CYS A 101 -6.62 -23.30 -14.06
CA CYS A 101 -7.16 -22.68 -12.87
C CYS A 101 -6.29 -21.49 -12.44
N THR A 102 -4.96 -21.67 -12.44
CA THR A 102 -4.00 -20.62 -12.10
C THR A 102 -4.09 -19.43 -13.04
N ALA A 103 -4.21 -19.68 -14.34
CA ALA A 103 -4.41 -18.64 -15.37
C ALA A 103 -5.71 -17.84 -15.16
N VAL A 104 -6.81 -18.54 -14.90
CA VAL A 104 -8.12 -17.89 -14.65
C VAL A 104 -8.05 -17.08 -13.37
N ASN A 105 -7.50 -17.63 -12.29
CA ASN A 105 -7.39 -16.96 -11.01
C ASN A 105 -6.53 -15.70 -11.09
N ILE A 106 -5.37 -15.74 -11.76
CA ILE A 106 -4.50 -14.56 -11.87
C ILE A 106 -5.15 -13.46 -12.73
N PHE A 107 -5.86 -13.86 -13.80
CA PHE A 107 -6.62 -12.92 -14.62
C PHE A 107 -7.76 -12.26 -13.82
N LEU A 108 -8.49 -13.05 -13.02
CA LEU A 108 -9.54 -12.54 -12.15
C LEU A 108 -8.96 -11.65 -11.05
N ALA A 109 -7.84 -12.03 -10.44
CA ALA A 109 -7.14 -11.24 -9.43
C ALA A 109 -6.79 -9.86 -9.98
N TYR A 110 -6.07 -9.82 -11.10
CA TYR A 110 -5.70 -8.59 -11.79
C TYR A 110 -6.91 -7.74 -12.20
N THR A 111 -7.97 -8.39 -12.67
CA THR A 111 -9.16 -7.70 -13.14
C THR A 111 -9.94 -7.06 -12.00
N LEU A 112 -10.11 -7.78 -10.88
CA LEU A 112 -10.83 -7.30 -9.70
C LEU A 112 -10.11 -6.14 -9.02
N ASP A 113 -8.79 -6.25 -8.93
CA ASP A 113 -7.87 -5.20 -8.49
C ASP A 113 -8.05 -3.93 -9.35
N GLY A 114 -7.88 -4.02 -10.68
CA GLY A 114 -7.97 -2.85 -11.57
C GLY A 114 -9.35 -2.16 -11.64
N ILE A 115 -10.44 -2.82 -11.23
CA ILE A 115 -11.79 -2.24 -11.24
C ILE A 115 -12.27 -1.77 -9.86
N ASP A 116 -11.58 -2.07 -8.76
CA ASP A 116 -12.08 -1.76 -7.42
C ASP A 116 -12.21 -0.24 -7.17
N GLY A 117 -11.23 0.56 -7.59
CA GLY A 117 -11.21 2.00 -7.48
C GLY A 117 -12.18 2.65 -8.45
N LYS A 118 -12.41 2.02 -9.61
CA LYS A 118 -13.46 2.44 -10.55
C LYS A 118 -14.84 2.22 -9.94
N GLN A 119 -15.06 1.08 -9.29
CA GLN A 119 -16.28 0.81 -8.55
C GLN A 119 -16.43 1.83 -7.41
N ALA A 120 -15.38 2.05 -6.61
CA ALA A 120 -15.39 3.02 -5.51
C ALA A 120 -15.79 4.42 -5.97
N ARG A 121 -15.27 4.88 -7.12
CA ARG A 121 -15.67 6.15 -7.74
C ARG A 121 -17.14 6.13 -8.20
N ARG A 122 -17.58 5.05 -8.84
CA ARG A 122 -18.95 4.88 -9.35
C ARG A 122 -20.03 4.92 -8.26
N ILE A 123 -19.71 4.48 -7.04
CA ILE A 123 -20.65 4.44 -5.90
C ILE A 123 -20.31 5.44 -4.78
N GLY A 124 -19.35 6.35 -5.00
CA GLY A 124 -19.01 7.41 -4.04
C GLY A 124 -18.36 6.90 -2.75
N LEU A 125 -17.64 5.78 -2.81
CA LEU A 125 -16.93 5.18 -1.68
C LEU A 125 -15.40 5.31 -1.78
N SER A 126 -14.88 6.13 -2.68
CA SER A 126 -13.45 6.46 -2.72
C SER A 126 -12.99 7.08 -1.40
N GLY A 127 -11.87 6.61 -0.87
CA GLY A 127 -11.31 7.13 0.37
C GLY A 127 -10.05 6.37 0.83
N PRO A 128 -9.38 6.87 1.87
CA PRO A 128 -8.13 6.31 2.38
C PRO A 128 -8.25 4.85 2.86
N LEU A 129 -9.41 4.43 3.35
CA LEU A 129 -9.63 3.05 3.77
C LEU A 129 -9.50 2.07 2.60
N GLY A 130 -10.14 2.36 1.47
CA GLY A 130 -10.11 1.47 0.31
C GLY A 130 -8.70 1.35 -0.26
N GLU A 131 -7.99 2.48 -0.38
CA GLU A 131 -6.63 2.49 -0.89
C GLU A 131 -5.61 1.87 0.06
N LEU A 132 -5.76 2.04 1.39
CA LEU A 132 -4.89 1.33 2.34
C LEU A 132 -5.13 -0.17 2.26
N PHE A 133 -6.39 -0.58 2.08
CA PHE A 133 -6.76 -1.99 1.93
C PHE A 133 -6.17 -2.60 0.66
N ASP A 134 -6.25 -1.86 -0.45
CA ASP A 134 -5.71 -2.19 -1.77
C ASP A 134 -4.19 -2.39 -1.74
N HIS A 135 -3.45 -1.33 -1.41
CA HIS A 135 -1.98 -1.41 -1.27
C HIS A 135 -1.54 -2.44 -0.23
N GLY A 136 -2.39 -2.64 0.79
CA GLY A 136 -2.35 -3.69 1.80
C GLY A 136 -2.15 -5.10 1.21
N LEU A 137 -3.09 -5.46 0.36
CA LEU A 137 -3.13 -6.78 -0.26
C LEU A 137 -2.15 -6.89 -1.43
N ASP A 138 -1.86 -5.79 -2.11
CA ASP A 138 -0.85 -5.74 -3.17
C ASP A 138 0.55 -6.06 -2.66
N SER A 139 0.94 -5.54 -1.50
CA SER A 139 2.29 -5.79 -0.98
C SER A 139 2.50 -7.27 -0.64
N TYR A 140 1.44 -7.97 -0.21
CA TYR A 140 1.47 -9.40 0.03
C TYR A 140 1.44 -10.20 -1.29
N THR A 141 0.64 -9.74 -2.25
CA THR A 141 0.51 -10.33 -3.59
C THR A 141 1.82 -10.24 -4.39
N ALA A 142 2.65 -9.21 -4.12
CA ALA A 142 4.00 -9.09 -4.66
C ALA A 142 4.90 -10.31 -4.35
N MET A 143 4.59 -11.10 -3.31
CA MET A 143 5.22 -12.40 -3.04
C MET A 143 4.50 -13.56 -3.72
N LEU A 144 3.16 -13.58 -3.66
CA LEU A 144 2.36 -14.70 -4.15
C LEU A 144 2.62 -14.96 -5.64
N ILE A 145 2.56 -13.91 -6.46
CA ILE A 145 2.61 -14.05 -7.92
C ILE A 145 3.97 -14.56 -8.41
N PRO A 146 5.12 -13.93 -8.07
CA PRO A 146 6.42 -14.41 -8.56
C PRO A 146 6.75 -15.83 -8.05
N THR A 147 6.35 -16.15 -6.82
CA THR A 147 6.52 -17.50 -6.24
C THR A 147 5.73 -18.54 -7.04
N CYS A 148 4.47 -18.25 -7.37
CA CYS A 148 3.65 -19.11 -8.21
C CYS A 148 4.22 -19.22 -9.64
N LEU A 149 4.74 -18.13 -10.19
CA LEU A 149 5.28 -18.10 -11.55
C LEU A 149 6.49 -19.02 -11.68
N TYR A 150 7.33 -19.10 -10.64
CA TYR A 150 8.47 -20.02 -10.63
C TYR A 150 8.05 -21.49 -10.79
N SER A 151 6.84 -21.86 -10.37
CA SER A 151 6.34 -23.24 -10.51
C SER A 151 6.21 -23.66 -11.98
N ILE A 152 6.04 -22.72 -12.93
CA ILE A 152 6.05 -23.03 -14.37
C ILE A 152 7.42 -23.55 -14.81
N PHE A 153 8.48 -22.87 -14.36
CA PHE A 153 9.85 -23.21 -14.75
C PHE A 153 10.40 -24.35 -13.92
N GLY A 154 10.03 -24.47 -12.65
CA GLY A 154 10.69 -25.36 -11.70
C GLY A 154 12.19 -25.12 -11.59
N ARG A 155 12.91 -26.08 -11.00
CA ARG A 155 14.34 -25.99 -10.69
C ARG A 155 15.26 -26.90 -11.50
N SER A 156 14.89 -27.19 -12.75
CA SER A 156 15.73 -27.98 -13.67
C SER A 156 17.17 -27.49 -13.70
N ARG A 157 18.13 -28.42 -13.66
CA ARG A 157 19.56 -28.08 -13.60
C ARG A 157 20.10 -27.50 -14.91
N VAL A 158 19.47 -27.89 -16.03
CA VAL A 158 19.94 -27.56 -17.38
C VAL A 158 19.17 -26.36 -17.93
N TYR A 159 17.83 -26.41 -17.91
CA TYR A 159 17.01 -25.47 -18.65
C TYR A 159 16.45 -24.32 -17.81
N SER A 160 16.51 -24.42 -16.48
CA SER A 160 15.88 -23.48 -15.55
C SER A 160 16.89 -22.90 -14.56
N VAL A 161 16.42 -21.98 -13.74
CA VAL A 161 17.27 -21.28 -12.76
C VAL A 161 17.14 -21.95 -11.41
N ARG A 162 18.22 -21.94 -10.62
CA ARG A 162 18.20 -22.47 -9.24
C ARG A 162 17.28 -21.63 -8.34
N PRO A 163 16.71 -22.21 -7.27
CA PRO A 163 15.82 -21.49 -6.36
C PRO A 163 16.44 -20.20 -5.82
N MET A 164 17.73 -20.20 -5.47
CA MET A 164 18.44 -18.99 -5.02
C MET A 164 18.42 -17.84 -6.05
N ARG A 165 18.52 -18.16 -7.34
CA ARG A 165 18.50 -17.13 -8.41
C ARG A 165 17.10 -16.56 -8.60
N MET A 166 16.07 -17.41 -8.59
CA MET A 166 14.69 -16.94 -8.61
C MET A 166 14.32 -16.15 -7.35
N TYR A 167 14.90 -16.50 -6.20
CA TYR A 167 14.73 -15.75 -4.97
C TYR A 167 15.24 -14.30 -5.12
N TYR A 168 16.36 -14.08 -5.80
CA TYR A 168 16.84 -12.73 -6.12
C TYR A 168 15.90 -11.95 -7.05
N VAL A 169 15.24 -12.63 -8.00
CA VAL A 169 14.17 -12.03 -8.81
C VAL A 169 13.03 -11.55 -7.90
N CYS A 170 12.58 -12.39 -6.96
CA CYS A 170 11.52 -12.02 -6.01
C CYS A 170 11.95 -10.80 -5.15
N LEU A 171 13.19 -10.78 -4.64
CA LEU A 171 13.72 -9.64 -3.91
C LEU A 171 13.76 -8.36 -4.76
N THR A 172 14.00 -8.47 -6.07
CA THR A 172 13.96 -7.34 -7.00
C THR A 172 12.53 -6.79 -7.16
N VAL A 173 11.53 -7.67 -7.22
CA VAL A 173 10.11 -7.29 -7.24
C VAL A 173 9.73 -6.54 -5.96
N TYR A 174 10.16 -7.05 -4.79
CA TYR A 174 9.93 -6.38 -3.50
C TYR A 174 10.56 -4.99 -3.46
N PHE A 175 11.80 -4.86 -3.94
CA PHE A 175 12.47 -3.58 -4.03
C PHE A 175 11.73 -2.60 -4.95
N ASN A 176 11.27 -3.04 -6.13
CA ASN A 176 10.53 -2.18 -7.04
C ASN A 176 9.21 -1.66 -6.43
N PHE A 177 8.45 -2.55 -5.77
CA PHE A 177 7.23 -2.15 -5.06
C PHE A 177 7.55 -1.14 -3.95
N PHE A 178 8.58 -1.42 -3.16
CA PHE A 178 9.03 -0.53 -2.08
C PHE A 178 9.41 0.86 -2.60
N VAL A 179 10.21 0.92 -3.67
CA VAL A 179 10.72 2.17 -4.22
C VAL A 179 9.61 3.03 -4.82
N SER A 180 8.56 2.42 -5.38
CA SER A 180 7.36 3.14 -5.86
C SER A 180 6.59 3.80 -4.69
N HIS A 181 6.55 3.15 -3.54
CA HIS A 181 5.97 3.71 -2.31
C HIS A 181 6.87 4.75 -1.65
N TRP A 182 8.19 4.56 -1.72
CA TRP A 182 9.17 5.56 -1.31
C TRP A 182 9.06 6.83 -2.17
N GLU A 183 8.87 6.68 -3.48
CA GLU A 183 8.60 7.80 -4.38
C GLU A 183 7.38 8.60 -3.93
N LYS A 184 6.25 7.93 -3.65
CA LYS A 184 5.05 8.58 -3.15
C LYS A 184 5.24 9.22 -1.77
N TYR A 185 6.00 8.60 -0.88
CA TYR A 185 6.34 9.20 0.41
C TYR A 185 7.07 10.54 0.25
N ASN A 186 7.93 10.68 -0.76
CA ASN A 186 8.69 11.92 -1.02
C ASN A 186 7.94 12.95 -1.86
N THR A 187 7.23 12.49 -2.89
CA THR A 187 6.57 13.36 -3.90
C THR A 187 5.12 13.67 -3.54
N GLY A 188 4.45 12.80 -2.78
CA GLY A 188 3.01 12.84 -2.53
C GLY A 188 2.16 12.27 -3.67
N ILE A 189 2.77 11.72 -4.72
CA ILE A 189 2.10 11.18 -5.92
C ILE A 189 2.54 9.72 -6.11
N LEU A 190 1.58 8.82 -6.35
CA LEU A 190 1.89 7.45 -6.78
C LEU A 190 2.11 7.42 -8.29
N TYR A 191 3.30 7.05 -8.77
CA TYR A 191 3.50 6.78 -10.19
C TYR A 191 3.34 5.28 -10.42
N LEU A 192 2.39 4.89 -11.27
CA LEU A 192 2.13 3.48 -11.54
C LEU A 192 3.19 2.92 -12.52
N PRO A 193 3.89 1.83 -12.15
CA PRO A 193 4.95 1.27 -12.98
C PRO A 193 4.37 0.53 -14.19
N TRP A 194 4.89 0.81 -15.38
CA TRP A 194 4.44 0.17 -16.64
C TRP A 194 4.59 -1.35 -16.62
N GLY A 195 5.59 -1.85 -15.90
CA GLY A 195 5.88 -3.28 -15.82
C GLY A 195 4.78 -4.11 -15.17
N TYR A 196 3.91 -3.51 -14.35
CA TYR A 196 2.86 -4.25 -13.63
C TYR A 196 1.86 -4.90 -14.58
N ASP A 197 1.17 -4.12 -15.42
CA ASP A 197 0.15 -4.65 -16.35
C ASP A 197 0.73 -5.69 -17.32
N LEU A 198 1.94 -5.42 -17.83
CA LEU A 198 2.66 -6.33 -18.72
C LEU A 198 2.98 -7.65 -18.01
N SER A 199 3.36 -7.60 -16.73
CA SER A 199 3.67 -8.79 -15.93
C SER A 199 2.41 -9.61 -15.64
N MET A 200 1.26 -8.96 -15.41
CA MET A 200 -0.01 -9.67 -15.14
C MET A 200 -0.52 -10.39 -16.38
N TRP A 201 -0.53 -9.73 -17.54
CA TRP A 201 -0.86 -10.37 -18.81
C TRP A 201 0.16 -11.44 -19.22
N GLY A 202 1.46 -11.14 -19.06
CA GLY A 202 2.53 -12.09 -19.33
C GLY A 202 2.38 -13.36 -18.49
N SER A 203 2.15 -13.22 -17.18
CA SER A 203 1.92 -14.36 -16.28
C SER A 203 0.68 -15.16 -16.67
N THR A 204 -0.43 -14.48 -16.97
CA THR A 204 -1.66 -15.13 -17.45
C THR A 204 -1.41 -15.95 -18.71
N ALA A 205 -0.74 -15.36 -19.72
CA ALA A 205 -0.41 -16.02 -20.96
C ALA A 205 0.54 -17.21 -20.74
N MET A 206 1.53 -17.07 -19.87
CA MET A 206 2.46 -18.16 -19.53
C MET A 206 1.72 -19.36 -18.91
N TYR A 207 0.79 -19.13 -17.99
CA TYR A 207 -0.04 -20.21 -17.44
C TYR A 207 -0.94 -20.86 -18.49
N LEU A 208 -1.55 -20.09 -19.40
CA LEU A 208 -2.34 -20.64 -20.51
C LEU A 208 -1.50 -21.48 -21.48
N ILE A 209 -0.29 -21.01 -21.81
CA ILE A 209 0.65 -21.76 -22.65
C ILE A 209 1.05 -23.06 -21.95
N THR A 210 1.32 -23.01 -20.65
CA THR A 210 1.71 -24.18 -19.86
C THR A 210 0.57 -25.18 -19.74
N TRP A 211 -0.67 -24.69 -19.59
CA TRP A 211 -1.87 -25.52 -19.63
C TRP A 211 -2.03 -26.27 -20.97
N TRP A 212 -1.85 -25.56 -22.08
CA TRP A 212 -2.10 -26.10 -23.43
C TRP A 212 -0.96 -26.97 -23.96
N LEU A 213 0.30 -26.56 -23.75
CA LEU A 213 1.49 -27.18 -24.35
C LEU A 213 2.36 -27.96 -23.36
N GLY A 214 2.05 -27.91 -22.06
CA GLY A 214 2.90 -28.48 -21.01
C GLY A 214 4.04 -27.55 -20.57
N PHE A 215 4.67 -27.90 -19.45
CA PHE A 215 5.79 -27.14 -18.89
C PHE A 215 7.10 -27.38 -19.68
N GLU A 216 7.17 -28.49 -20.40
CA GLU A 216 8.29 -28.90 -21.25
C GLU A 216 8.57 -27.87 -22.35
N ARG A 217 7.54 -27.11 -22.76
CA ARG A 217 7.69 -26.03 -23.75
C ARG A 217 8.66 -24.93 -23.30
N TRP A 218 8.90 -24.81 -22.00
CA TRP A 218 9.87 -23.88 -21.40
C TRP A 218 11.28 -24.48 -21.25
N LYS A 219 11.50 -25.73 -21.72
CA LYS A 219 12.74 -26.50 -21.54
C LYS A 219 13.54 -26.59 -22.84
N PHE A 220 14.16 -25.49 -23.23
CA PHE A 220 15.04 -25.47 -24.38
C PHE A 220 16.17 -24.45 -24.21
N GLU A 221 17.17 -24.55 -25.08
CA GLU A 221 18.26 -23.59 -25.18
C GLU A 221 18.12 -22.77 -26.47
N LEU A 222 18.40 -21.48 -26.38
CA LEU A 222 18.52 -20.60 -27.54
C LEU A 222 19.93 -20.73 -28.12
N SER A 223 20.04 -20.98 -29.42
CA SER A 223 21.32 -20.95 -30.12
C SER A 223 21.74 -19.50 -30.38
N LEU A 224 22.93 -19.14 -29.91
CA LEU A 224 23.59 -17.85 -30.20
C LEU A 224 24.63 -18.00 -31.32
N GLY A 225 24.49 -19.03 -32.17
CA GLY A 225 25.44 -19.32 -33.24
C GLY A 225 26.82 -19.68 -32.69
N SER A 226 27.85 -18.95 -33.11
CA SER A 226 29.24 -19.19 -32.69
C SER A 226 29.53 -18.91 -31.21
N TYR A 227 28.62 -18.22 -30.50
CA TYR A 227 28.79 -17.85 -29.09
C TYR A 227 28.24 -18.91 -28.11
N GLY A 228 27.74 -20.04 -28.62
CA GLY A 228 27.20 -21.15 -27.82
C GLY A 228 25.69 -21.14 -27.68
N THR A 229 25.18 -21.74 -26.61
CA THR A 229 23.75 -21.84 -26.31
C THR A 229 23.42 -21.18 -24.97
N LEU A 230 22.18 -20.69 -24.83
CA LEU A 230 21.70 -20.07 -23.61
C LEU A 230 20.39 -20.74 -23.16
N PRO A 231 20.35 -21.35 -21.97
CA PRO A 231 19.12 -21.90 -21.41
C PRO A 231 18.02 -20.85 -21.28
N LEU A 232 16.78 -21.20 -21.64
CA LEU A 232 15.65 -20.28 -21.56
C LEU A 232 15.46 -19.71 -20.15
N GLY A 233 15.72 -20.49 -19.10
CA GLY A 233 15.65 -20.02 -17.72
C GLY A 233 16.51 -18.77 -17.46
N ASN A 234 17.74 -18.72 -18.01
CA ASN A 234 18.62 -17.56 -17.85
C ASN A 234 18.07 -16.32 -18.58
N VAL A 235 17.44 -16.51 -19.73
CA VAL A 235 16.78 -15.43 -20.48
C VAL A 235 15.60 -14.91 -19.69
N MET A 236 14.77 -15.80 -19.15
CA MET A 236 13.61 -15.43 -18.34
C MET A 236 14.01 -14.70 -17.07
N GLU A 237 15.06 -15.14 -16.37
CA GLU A 237 15.61 -14.41 -15.21
C GLU A 237 16.07 -13.00 -15.59
N ALA A 238 16.79 -12.85 -16.70
CA ALA A 238 17.23 -11.54 -17.17
C ALA A 238 16.05 -10.62 -17.49
N VAL A 239 15.04 -11.14 -18.20
CA VAL A 239 13.79 -10.41 -18.53
C VAL A 239 13.08 -9.98 -17.25
N LEU A 240 12.94 -10.88 -16.26
CA LEU A 240 12.27 -10.58 -15.00
C LEU A 240 13.01 -9.50 -14.21
N HIS A 241 14.34 -9.59 -14.07
CA HIS A 241 15.13 -8.54 -13.42
C HIS A 241 15.03 -7.18 -14.13
N VAL A 242 15.17 -7.16 -15.47
CA VAL A 242 15.07 -5.93 -16.25
C VAL A 242 13.68 -5.31 -16.10
N SER A 243 12.62 -6.12 -16.19
CA SER A 243 11.24 -5.64 -16.06
C SER A 243 10.97 -5.07 -14.66
N ALA A 244 11.44 -5.74 -13.61
CA ALA A 244 11.26 -5.29 -12.23
C ALA A 244 12.06 -4.01 -11.93
N MET A 245 13.21 -3.81 -12.56
CA MET A 245 14.06 -2.62 -12.34
C MET A 245 13.78 -1.45 -13.29
N ALA A 246 12.92 -1.64 -14.30
CA ALA A 246 12.67 -0.64 -15.34
C ALA A 246 12.14 0.71 -14.78
N ASN A 247 11.43 0.69 -13.64
CA ASN A 247 10.90 1.91 -13.02
C ASN A 247 11.93 2.72 -12.22
N LEU A 248 13.05 2.10 -11.80
CA LEU A 248 13.99 2.74 -10.87
C LEU A 248 14.55 4.08 -11.38
N PRO A 249 14.98 4.22 -12.65
CA PRO A 249 15.46 5.51 -13.16
C PRO A 249 14.38 6.61 -13.09
N LEU A 250 13.13 6.26 -13.41
CA LEU A 250 12.01 7.20 -13.38
C LEU A 250 11.72 7.68 -11.96
N VAL A 251 11.76 6.77 -10.98
CA VAL A 251 11.58 7.12 -9.56
C VAL A 251 12.63 8.13 -9.10
N ILE A 252 13.90 7.91 -9.45
CA ILE A 252 14.98 8.85 -9.09
C ILE A 252 14.74 10.21 -9.74
N ILE A 253 14.37 10.24 -11.02
CA ILE A 253 14.07 11.48 -11.76
C ILE A 253 12.87 12.20 -11.17
N ASN A 254 11.80 11.50 -10.83
CA ASN A 254 10.58 12.08 -10.28
C ASN A 254 10.80 12.65 -8.88
N VAL A 255 11.54 11.95 -8.01
CA VAL A 255 11.95 12.50 -6.72
C VAL A 255 12.82 13.73 -6.94
N TYR A 256 13.85 13.66 -7.78
CA TYR A 256 14.70 14.82 -8.08
C TYR A 256 13.89 16.02 -8.60
N ASN A 257 13.01 15.81 -9.58
CA ASN A 257 12.14 16.84 -10.15
C ASN A 257 11.20 17.43 -9.10
N SER A 258 10.66 16.60 -8.20
CA SER A 258 9.84 17.05 -7.07
C SER A 258 10.59 18.02 -6.16
N TYR A 259 11.88 17.79 -5.91
CA TYR A 259 12.73 18.71 -5.14
C TYR A 259 13.14 19.95 -5.94
N ALA A 260 13.57 19.78 -7.19
CA ALA A 260 14.02 20.86 -8.06
C ALA A 260 12.89 21.86 -8.35
N GLN A 261 11.69 21.34 -8.63
CA GLN A 261 10.49 22.12 -8.93
C GLN A 261 9.71 22.49 -7.68
N ARG A 262 10.11 22.01 -6.49
CA ARG A 262 9.43 22.28 -5.22
C ARG A 262 7.95 21.90 -5.21
N THR A 263 7.62 20.80 -5.87
CA THR A 263 6.24 20.30 -6.02
C THR A 263 5.90 19.20 -5.01
N GLY A 264 6.87 18.45 -4.48
CA GLY A 264 6.59 17.39 -3.49
C GLY A 264 6.59 17.85 -2.03
N ARG A 265 6.85 16.93 -1.11
CA ARG A 265 6.86 17.22 0.35
C ARG A 265 8.11 17.97 0.83
N LEU A 266 9.15 18.04 0.00
CA LEU A 266 10.41 18.74 0.28
C LEU A 266 11.07 18.33 1.61
N LEU A 267 10.96 17.05 1.96
CA LEU A 267 11.54 16.49 3.17
C LEU A 267 13.06 16.71 3.20
N SER A 268 13.66 16.86 4.37
CA SER A 268 15.12 16.84 4.46
C SER A 268 15.69 15.52 3.88
N PRO A 269 16.93 15.50 3.33
CA PRO A 269 17.51 14.27 2.79
C PRO A 269 17.50 13.09 3.78
N TRP A 270 17.62 13.38 5.07
CA TRP A 270 17.53 12.37 6.12
C TRP A 270 16.13 11.78 6.27
N GLU A 271 15.10 12.62 6.27
CA GLU A 271 13.70 12.17 6.33
C GLU A 271 13.27 11.45 5.06
N ALA A 272 13.78 11.88 3.90
CA ALA A 272 13.54 11.25 2.61
C ALA A 272 14.05 9.80 2.58
N ILE A 273 15.26 9.55 3.09
CA ILE A 273 15.89 8.20 3.07
C ILE A 273 15.42 7.34 4.25
N ARG A 274 14.89 7.93 5.32
CA ARG A 274 14.49 7.22 6.55
C ARG A 274 13.70 5.91 6.34
N PRO A 275 12.72 5.81 5.41
CA PRO A 275 12.02 4.55 5.16
C PRO A 275 12.93 3.41 4.66
N MET A 276 14.08 3.73 4.05
CA MET A 276 15.02 2.74 3.52
C MET A 276 15.68 1.91 4.61
N TRP A 277 15.84 2.44 5.83
CA TRP A 277 16.55 1.74 6.91
C TRP A 277 15.94 0.39 7.30
N PRO A 278 14.64 0.28 7.63
CA PRO A 278 14.04 -1.01 7.90
C PRO A 278 14.17 -1.93 6.68
N PHE A 279 13.85 -1.43 5.47
CA PHE A 279 13.97 -2.21 4.25
C PHE A 279 15.37 -2.80 4.05
N VAL A 280 16.43 -1.98 4.08
CA VAL A 280 17.82 -2.41 3.92
C VAL A 280 18.23 -3.40 5.00
N SER A 281 17.86 -3.16 6.26
CA SER A 281 18.19 -4.06 7.37
C SER A 281 17.63 -5.47 7.15
N TYR A 282 16.38 -5.57 6.67
CA TYR A 282 15.78 -6.84 6.31
C TYR A 282 16.38 -7.42 5.05
N PHE A 283 16.60 -6.61 4.03
CA PHE A 283 17.18 -7.08 2.77
C PHE A 283 18.54 -7.75 2.99
N ILE A 284 19.37 -7.21 3.89
CA ILE A 284 20.63 -7.82 4.30
C ILE A 284 20.39 -9.19 4.95
N ILE A 285 19.47 -9.31 5.90
CA ILE A 285 19.16 -10.59 6.56
C ILE A 285 18.61 -11.61 5.54
N LEU A 286 17.72 -11.16 4.66
CA LEU A 286 17.06 -11.98 3.64
C LEU A 286 18.03 -12.47 2.57
N LEU A 287 19.10 -11.72 2.28
CA LEU A 287 20.19 -12.15 1.40
C LEU A 287 21.19 -13.06 2.13
N LEU A 288 21.56 -12.70 3.36
CA LEU A 288 22.60 -13.36 4.12
C LEU A 288 22.16 -14.75 4.58
N TRP A 289 20.97 -14.89 5.17
CA TRP A 289 20.55 -16.14 5.79
C TRP A 289 20.54 -17.32 4.81
N PRO A 290 19.88 -17.26 3.64
CA PRO A 290 19.88 -18.40 2.73
C PRO A 290 21.27 -18.68 2.14
N TYR A 291 22.14 -17.67 2.06
CA TYR A 291 23.50 -17.81 1.53
C TYR A 291 24.44 -18.53 2.49
N ILE A 292 24.36 -18.26 3.81
CA ILE A 292 25.22 -18.90 4.83
C ILE A 292 24.55 -20.09 5.52
N SER A 293 23.36 -20.51 5.07
CA SER A 293 22.55 -21.55 5.69
C SER A 293 23.30 -22.87 5.88
N PRO A 294 23.40 -23.41 7.12
CA PRO A 294 24.05 -24.71 7.37
C PRO A 294 23.26 -25.90 6.85
N ASN A 295 21.92 -25.83 6.77
CA ASN A 295 21.09 -26.92 6.21
C ASN A 295 20.66 -26.68 4.77
N ASN A 296 21.20 -25.65 4.12
CA ASN A 296 20.86 -25.28 2.75
C ASN A 296 19.33 -25.11 2.56
N ILE A 297 18.72 -24.29 3.42
CA ILE A 297 17.26 -24.10 3.45
C ILE A 297 16.68 -23.64 2.11
N MET A 298 17.48 -22.95 1.27
CA MET A 298 17.05 -22.53 -0.06
C MET A 298 16.86 -23.70 -1.02
N GLU A 299 17.63 -24.77 -0.89
CA GLU A 299 17.44 -25.95 -1.74
C GLU A 299 16.44 -26.94 -1.11
N THR A 300 16.32 -26.99 0.23
CA THR A 300 15.48 -27.98 0.93
C THR A 300 14.04 -27.52 1.17
N ASP A 301 13.82 -26.22 1.45
CA ASP A 301 12.50 -25.64 1.71
C ASP A 301 12.35 -24.26 1.02
N PRO A 302 12.60 -24.13 -0.31
CA PRO A 302 12.63 -22.84 -1.01
C PRO A 302 11.35 -22.03 -0.82
N ARG A 303 10.20 -22.69 -0.92
CA ARG A 303 8.90 -22.03 -0.86
C ARG A 303 8.62 -21.41 0.51
N ALA A 304 9.06 -22.05 1.60
CA ALA A 304 8.98 -21.50 2.95
C ALA A 304 9.77 -20.19 3.08
N ILE A 305 10.97 -20.12 2.49
CA ILE A 305 11.77 -18.90 2.46
C ILE A 305 11.10 -17.83 1.62
N PHE A 306 10.62 -18.15 0.41
CA PHE A 306 9.96 -17.18 -0.47
C PHE A 306 8.77 -16.53 0.24
N MET A 307 7.94 -17.36 0.89
CA MET A 307 6.79 -16.93 1.67
C MET A 307 7.19 -16.10 2.89
N LEU A 308 8.21 -16.52 3.65
CA LEU A 308 8.66 -15.78 4.82
C LEU A 308 9.19 -14.40 4.41
N SER A 309 10.08 -14.35 3.43
CA SER A 309 10.69 -13.13 2.93
C SER A 309 9.66 -12.13 2.40
N GLY A 310 8.65 -12.62 1.68
CA GLY A 310 7.57 -11.77 1.19
C GLY A 310 6.62 -11.29 2.29
N THR A 311 6.33 -12.14 3.28
CA THR A 311 5.53 -11.73 4.46
C THR A 311 6.26 -10.68 5.28
N ILE A 312 7.58 -10.82 5.46
CA ILE A 312 8.44 -9.80 6.09
C ILE A 312 8.38 -8.51 5.29
N PHE A 313 8.53 -8.60 3.97
CA PHE A 313 8.49 -7.44 3.09
C PHE A 313 7.15 -6.68 3.18
N SER A 314 6.04 -7.40 3.07
CA SER A 314 4.69 -6.84 3.20
C SER A 314 4.50 -6.20 4.58
N ASN A 315 4.95 -6.87 5.64
CA ASN A 315 5.05 -6.26 6.96
C ASN A 315 5.89 -4.98 6.93
N VAL A 316 7.10 -4.95 6.39
CA VAL A 316 7.94 -3.73 6.37
C VAL A 316 7.23 -2.57 5.66
N SER A 317 6.51 -2.87 4.59
CA SER A 317 5.75 -1.87 3.82
C SER A 317 4.54 -1.33 4.59
N GLU A 318 3.92 -2.16 5.45
CA GLU A 318 2.62 -1.87 6.08
C GLU A 318 2.58 -1.88 7.61
N GLY A 319 3.19 -2.89 8.22
CA GLY A 319 3.05 -3.48 9.56
C GLY A 319 3.29 -2.68 10.85
N LEU A 320 3.23 -3.41 11.96
CA LEU A 320 3.09 -2.97 13.37
C LEU A 320 4.15 -2.02 13.95
N GLN A 321 3.71 -1.09 14.83
CA GLN A 321 4.35 -0.85 16.13
C GLN A 321 3.28 -0.80 17.24
N GLY A 322 3.66 -1.30 18.41
CA GLY A 322 2.83 -1.27 19.61
C GLY A 322 2.91 0.05 20.38
N GLN A 323 1.77 0.45 20.95
CA GLN A 323 1.66 1.51 21.93
C GLN A 323 2.42 1.10 23.21
N MET A 324 3.36 1.92 23.68
CA MET A 324 3.78 1.84 25.09
C MET A 324 2.66 2.49 25.90
N GLU A 325 1.94 1.68 26.70
CA GLU A 325 1.05 2.18 27.73
C GLU A 325 1.89 2.96 28.76
N GLY A 326 1.85 4.29 28.64
CA GLY A 326 2.21 5.21 29.70
C GLY A 326 0.93 5.95 30.11
N ASP A 327 0.59 5.82 31.39
CA ASP A 327 -0.59 6.33 32.09
C ASP A 327 -1.17 7.66 31.58
N GLU A 328 -2.51 7.73 31.64
CA GLU A 328 -3.35 8.94 31.77
C GLU A 328 -2.64 10.28 31.58
N ALA A 329 -2.30 10.59 30.34
CA ALA A 329 -1.67 11.85 30.01
C ALA A 329 -2.76 12.90 29.71
N LYS A 330 -3.34 13.41 30.81
CA LYS A 330 -4.28 14.55 30.91
C LYS A 330 -4.24 15.51 29.74
N ASP A 331 -5.45 15.87 29.28
CA ASP A 331 -5.83 17.03 28.47
C ASP A 331 -4.67 17.98 28.18
N THR A 332 -3.94 17.66 27.12
CA THR A 332 -3.15 18.69 26.45
C THR A 332 -3.98 19.03 25.22
N ILE A 333 -4.65 20.18 25.27
CA ILE A 333 -5.39 20.73 24.14
C ILE A 333 -4.34 21.03 23.06
N TYR A 334 -4.09 20.03 22.23
CA TYR A 334 -3.54 20.28 20.91
C TYR A 334 -4.66 21.00 20.17
N THR A 335 -4.36 22.19 19.63
CA THR A 335 -5.20 22.75 18.58
C THR A 335 -5.37 21.65 17.55
N THR A 336 -6.58 21.12 17.50
CA THR A 336 -6.89 20.01 16.63
C THR A 336 -6.70 20.51 15.21
N ALA A 337 -6.30 19.66 14.27
CA ALA A 337 -6.36 20.05 12.86
C ALA A 337 -7.77 20.51 12.43
N ALA A 338 -8.80 20.18 13.24
CA ALA A 338 -10.16 20.69 13.12
C ALA A 338 -10.33 22.18 13.50
N ASP A 339 -9.40 22.78 14.25
CA ASP A 339 -9.40 24.23 14.55
C ASP A 339 -8.89 25.08 13.37
N TYR A 340 -8.32 24.44 12.35
CA TYR A 340 -8.21 25.06 11.03
C TYR A 340 -9.54 24.89 10.28
N GLU A 341 -10.50 25.76 10.59
CA GLU A 341 -11.72 25.87 9.80
C GLU A 341 -11.41 25.88 8.30
N ARG A 342 -12.10 24.99 7.57
CA ARG A 342 -11.99 24.78 6.12
C ARG A 342 -12.15 26.09 5.32
N PRO A 343 -11.50 26.22 4.15
CA PRO A 343 -10.47 25.33 3.58
C PRO A 343 -9.06 25.85 3.92
N LEU A 344 -8.21 24.97 4.44
CA LEU A 344 -6.80 25.29 4.74
C LEU A 344 -6.07 25.82 3.51
N THR A 345 -6.45 25.35 2.32
CA THR A 345 -5.93 25.77 1.02
C THR A 345 -6.09 27.29 0.81
N LEU A 346 -7.28 27.82 1.12
CA LEU A 346 -7.56 29.26 0.97
C LEU A 346 -6.75 30.09 1.97
N LYS A 347 -6.64 29.62 3.23
CA LYS A 347 -5.81 30.26 4.26
C LYS A 347 -4.34 30.26 3.89
N PHE A 348 -3.83 29.14 3.38
CA PHE A 348 -2.45 29.01 2.93
C PHE A 348 -2.13 29.97 1.78
N TYR A 349 -2.96 29.99 0.74
CA TYR A 349 -2.77 30.90 -0.38
C TYR A 349 -2.96 32.37 0.00
N ALA A 350 -3.91 32.67 0.89
CA ALA A 350 -4.09 34.01 1.46
C ALA A 350 -2.86 34.46 2.26
N ARG A 351 -2.18 33.57 2.99
CA ARG A 351 -0.95 33.89 3.74
C ARG A 351 0.28 34.06 2.86
N HIS A 352 0.34 33.36 1.74
CA HIS A 352 1.58 33.24 0.94
C HIS A 352 1.49 33.88 -0.45
N ASP A 353 0.50 34.76 -0.69
CA ASP A 353 0.37 35.58 -1.91
C ASP A 353 0.52 34.77 -3.21
N TRP A 354 -0.15 33.62 -3.29
CA TRP A 354 -0.02 32.75 -4.46
C TRP A 354 -0.94 33.21 -5.61
N PRO A 355 -0.42 33.34 -6.85
CA PRO A 355 -1.13 33.91 -8.00
C PRO A 355 -2.19 32.98 -8.64
N TYR A 356 -2.68 31.95 -7.92
CA TYR A 356 -3.43 30.84 -8.50
C TYR A 356 -4.90 31.09 -8.77
N PHE A 357 -5.51 31.95 -7.94
CA PHE A 357 -6.84 32.41 -8.20
C PHE A 357 -6.70 33.71 -8.97
N ASN A 358 -7.45 33.84 -10.07
CA ASN A 358 -7.57 35.06 -10.86
C ASN A 358 -8.33 36.14 -10.06
N CYS A 359 -7.96 36.31 -8.79
CA CYS A 359 -8.53 37.20 -7.82
C CYS A 359 -7.90 38.57 -8.00
N THR A 360 -8.74 39.59 -8.04
CA THR A 360 -8.35 40.98 -7.91
C THR A 360 -7.68 41.20 -6.54
N PRO A 361 -6.81 42.22 -6.41
CA PRO A 361 -6.20 42.58 -5.11
C PRO A 361 -7.23 42.81 -3.99
N GLU A 362 -8.42 43.29 -4.35
CA GLU A 362 -9.52 43.52 -3.42
C GLU A 362 -10.14 42.21 -2.91
N GLU A 363 -10.27 41.19 -3.77
CA GLU A 363 -10.73 39.84 -3.37
C GLU A 363 -9.72 39.15 -2.46
N ILE A 364 -8.41 39.28 -2.73
CA ILE A 364 -7.36 38.75 -1.85
C ILE A 364 -7.42 39.41 -0.48
N ARG A 365 -7.63 40.73 -0.44
CA ARG A 365 -7.79 41.47 0.82
C ARG A 365 -9.02 41.00 1.61
N GLN A 366 -10.17 40.82 0.97
CA GLN A 366 -11.38 40.30 1.63
C GLN A 366 -11.18 38.88 2.17
N ILE A 367 -10.49 38.02 1.41
CA ILE A 367 -10.14 36.66 1.85
C ILE A 367 -9.24 36.73 3.10
N ARG A 368 -8.24 37.62 3.12
CA ARG A 368 -7.35 37.84 4.27
C ARG A 368 -8.07 38.40 5.49
N GLU A 369 -8.96 39.37 5.30
CA GLU A 369 -9.77 39.95 6.39
C GLU A 369 -10.63 38.87 7.06
N LYS A 370 -11.16 37.94 6.26
CA LYS A 370 -11.99 36.83 6.74
C LYS A 370 -11.19 35.69 7.36
N LEU A 371 -10.04 35.33 6.80
CA LEU A 371 -9.35 34.07 7.10
C LEU A 371 -8.00 34.22 7.81
N ASP A 372 -7.37 35.40 7.76
CA ASP A 372 -6.06 35.68 8.38
C ASP A 372 -5.90 37.14 8.85
N PRO A 373 -6.79 37.65 9.72
CA PRO A 373 -6.81 39.07 10.10
C PRO A 373 -5.56 39.55 10.87
N GLU A 374 -4.78 38.65 11.47
CA GLU A 374 -3.56 39.01 12.20
C GLU A 374 -2.40 39.40 11.26
N SER A 375 -2.27 38.76 10.08
CA SER A 375 -1.24 39.16 9.12
C SER A 375 -1.50 40.55 8.55
N LEU A 376 -2.77 40.92 8.36
CA LEU A 376 -3.18 42.28 7.97
C LEU A 376 -2.83 43.32 9.04
N LYS A 377 -2.96 42.98 10.33
CA LYS A 377 -2.53 43.88 11.41
C LYS A 377 -1.01 44.06 11.45
N VAL A 378 -0.24 43.00 11.19
CA VAL A 378 1.23 43.07 11.13
C VAL A 378 1.69 43.87 9.91
N ALA A 379 1.08 43.63 8.73
CA ALA A 379 1.32 44.43 7.53
C ALA A 379 0.96 45.90 7.76
N GLY A 380 -0.20 46.16 8.36
CA GLY A 380 -0.66 47.50 8.76
C GLY A 380 0.34 48.23 9.65
N ARG A 381 0.85 47.56 10.69
CA ARG A 381 1.89 48.10 11.59
C ARG A 381 3.21 48.37 10.87
N LEU A 382 3.59 47.56 9.89
CA LEU A 382 4.80 47.79 9.07
C LEU A 382 4.63 48.98 8.14
N THR A 383 3.44 49.18 7.55
CA THR A 383 3.11 50.40 6.78
C THR A 383 3.03 51.64 7.65
N ASP A 384 2.49 51.55 8.86
CA ASP A 384 2.41 52.68 9.80
C ASP A 384 3.79 53.05 10.37
N ALA A 385 4.64 52.06 10.64
CA ALA A 385 6.04 52.27 11.02
C ALA A 385 6.87 52.88 9.87
N ARG A 386 6.55 52.58 8.61
CA ARG A 386 7.18 53.18 7.42
C ARG A 386 6.63 54.55 7.04
N ARG A 387 5.37 54.87 7.37
CA ARG A 387 4.81 56.22 7.18
C ARG A 387 5.45 57.28 8.07
N GLN A 388 6.12 56.87 9.15
CA GLN A 388 6.90 57.77 10.00
C GLN A 388 8.32 58.04 9.46
N SER A 389 8.76 57.37 8.39
CA SER A 389 10.00 57.68 7.67
C SER A 389 9.66 58.19 6.26
N SER A 390 9.94 59.46 6.00
CA SER A 390 9.46 60.22 4.85
C SER A 390 9.85 59.70 3.46
N SER A 391 8.95 60.03 2.50
CA SER A 391 9.15 60.35 1.07
C SER A 391 9.67 59.26 0.12
N GLU A 392 8.75 58.61 -0.59
CA GLU A 392 8.62 58.59 -2.06
C GLU A 392 7.50 57.63 -2.49
N ASP A 393 6.79 57.96 -3.57
CA ASP A 393 5.75 57.14 -4.18
C ASP A 393 6.34 55.80 -4.67
N VAL A 394 6.13 54.74 -3.90
CA VAL A 394 6.49 53.38 -4.29
C VAL A 394 5.21 52.58 -4.47
N VAL A 395 4.83 52.37 -5.73
CA VAL A 395 3.87 51.35 -6.14
C VAL A 395 4.29 50.03 -5.50
N LEU A 396 3.44 49.46 -4.64
CA LEU A 396 3.63 48.16 -4.00
C LEU A 396 3.57 47.04 -5.05
N THR A 397 4.64 46.84 -5.81
CA THR A 397 4.92 45.53 -6.42
C THR A 397 5.47 44.64 -5.31
N GLN A 398 4.56 44.01 -4.57
CA GLN A 398 4.91 42.97 -3.60
C GLN A 398 5.57 41.83 -4.38
N LYS A 399 6.85 41.58 -4.10
CA LYS A 399 7.66 40.58 -4.81
C LYS A 399 7.10 39.20 -4.49
N VAL A 400 6.57 38.50 -5.49
CA VAL A 400 6.09 37.12 -5.34
C VAL A 400 7.30 36.24 -5.04
N ASP A 401 7.41 35.73 -3.80
CA ASP A 401 8.55 34.92 -3.34
C ASP A 401 8.56 33.47 -3.90
N HIS A 402 7.60 33.13 -4.75
CA HIS A 402 7.41 31.78 -5.28
C HIS A 402 7.41 31.77 -6.82
N PRO A 403 8.50 31.28 -7.46
CA PRO A 403 8.62 31.21 -8.91
C PRO A 403 7.91 30.01 -9.55
N THR A 404 7.22 29.16 -8.77
CA THR A 404 6.62 27.92 -9.29
C THR A 404 5.24 28.15 -9.90
N ALA A 405 5.08 27.76 -11.16
CA ALA A 405 3.83 27.88 -11.91
C ALA A 405 2.87 26.70 -11.72
N GLN A 406 2.85 25.98 -10.58
CA GLN A 406 1.89 24.88 -10.29
C GLN A 406 1.26 24.97 -8.88
N PRO A 407 -0.06 24.70 -8.70
CA PRO A 407 -0.71 24.83 -7.41
C PRO A 407 -0.33 23.68 -6.48
N MET A 408 0.02 23.98 -5.23
CA MET A 408 0.20 22.93 -4.22
C MET A 408 -1.13 22.26 -3.85
N THR A 409 -1.13 20.93 -3.75
CA THR A 409 -2.26 20.16 -3.24
C THR A 409 -2.48 20.42 -1.75
N GLU A 410 -3.70 20.20 -1.26
CA GLU A 410 -4.03 20.36 0.16
C GLU A 410 -3.13 19.50 1.07
N ASN A 411 -2.81 18.27 0.66
CA ASN A 411 -1.84 17.39 1.32
C ASN A 411 -0.43 18.01 1.41
N GLN A 412 0.04 18.70 0.36
CA GLN A 412 1.33 19.38 0.34
C GLN A 412 1.34 20.58 1.30
N ILE A 413 0.23 21.31 1.36
CA ILE A 413 0.03 22.42 2.29
C ILE A 413 0.06 21.94 3.75
N TYR A 414 -0.64 20.83 4.06
CA TYR A 414 -0.59 20.20 5.38
C TYR A 414 0.82 19.72 5.73
N GLY A 415 1.52 19.06 4.81
CA GLY A 415 2.92 18.64 5.00
C GLY A 415 3.86 19.82 5.24
N TRP A 416 3.67 20.93 4.50
CA TRP A 416 4.42 22.17 4.68
C TRP A 416 4.20 22.77 6.07
N TYR A 417 2.95 22.77 6.56
CA TYR A 417 2.66 23.21 7.92
C TYR A 417 3.23 22.25 8.97
N GLN A 418 3.16 20.94 8.80
CA GLN A 418 3.70 19.99 9.78
C GLN A 418 5.23 20.07 9.92
N ASP A 419 5.96 20.29 8.82
CA ASP A 419 7.42 20.39 8.86
C ASP A 419 7.92 21.72 9.47
N ARG A 420 7.08 22.77 9.41
CA ARG A 420 7.44 24.13 9.90
C ARG A 420 6.75 24.57 11.20
N ALA A 421 5.60 24.01 11.54
CA ALA A 421 4.73 24.57 12.59
C ALA A 421 5.24 24.28 14.01
N TYR A 422 5.88 23.14 14.30
CA TYR A 422 6.41 22.91 15.65
C TYR A 422 7.66 22.03 15.67
N ARG A 423 8.68 22.50 16.40
CA ARG A 423 9.71 21.63 16.97
C ARG A 423 9.02 20.65 17.90
N TYR A 424 8.88 19.41 17.47
CA TYR A 424 8.31 18.30 18.23
C TYR A 424 8.74 18.31 19.70
N LEU A 425 7.78 18.35 20.62
CA LEU A 425 8.06 18.24 22.04
C LEU A 425 8.59 16.84 22.35
N LYS A 426 9.43 16.73 23.38
CA LYS A 426 10.09 15.48 23.81
C LYS A 426 9.11 14.33 24.12
N ARG A 427 7.83 14.65 24.36
CA ARG A 427 6.72 13.75 24.69
C ARG A 427 5.98 13.19 23.47
N ASP A 428 6.09 13.84 22.30
CA ASP A 428 5.55 13.32 21.02
C ASP A 428 6.52 12.32 20.36
N ARG A 429 7.56 11.88 21.09
CA ARG A 429 8.52 10.84 20.65
C ARG A 429 7.93 9.42 20.65
N GLY A 430 6.65 9.28 20.97
CA GLY A 430 5.95 8.01 20.98
C GLY A 430 5.01 7.90 19.78
N ILE A 431 5.24 6.86 18.99
CA ILE A 431 4.37 6.26 17.96
C ILE A 431 4.73 6.70 16.52
N PHE A 432 5.55 5.85 15.90
CA PHE A 432 6.01 5.94 14.51
C PHE A 432 5.17 5.00 13.62
N CYS A 433 5.21 5.19 12.30
CA CYS A 433 4.30 4.53 11.34
C CYS A 433 5.09 4.00 10.13
N ARG A 434 4.54 3.06 9.35
CA ARG A 434 5.25 2.45 8.20
C ARG A 434 4.90 3.06 6.87
N LEU A 435 5.67 2.75 5.84
CA LEU A 435 5.72 3.48 4.58
C LEU A 435 4.34 3.79 3.99
N ILE A 436 3.46 2.80 3.83
CA ILE A 436 2.12 3.01 3.25
C ILE A 436 1.22 3.87 4.17
N VAL A 437 1.22 3.63 5.47
CA VAL A 437 0.45 4.45 6.42
C VAL A 437 1.02 5.87 6.46
N SER A 438 2.34 6.02 6.61
CA SER A 438 3.07 7.29 6.65
C SER A 438 2.86 8.16 5.43
N GLN A 439 2.87 7.58 4.23
CA GLN A 439 2.59 8.34 3.02
C GLN A 439 1.11 8.77 2.96
N MET A 440 0.15 8.03 3.53
CA MET A 440 -1.27 8.38 3.48
C MET A 440 -1.68 9.33 4.60
N SER A 441 -1.23 9.10 5.83
CA SER A 441 -1.54 9.98 6.97
C SER A 441 -0.60 11.19 7.08
N VAL A 442 0.36 11.34 6.17
CA VAL A 442 1.40 12.38 6.22
C VAL A 442 2.13 12.35 7.56
N THR A 443 2.51 11.15 8.01
CA THR A 443 3.28 10.97 9.25
C THR A 443 4.67 10.45 8.93
N ARG A 444 5.58 10.62 9.88
CA ARG A 444 6.98 10.18 9.75
C ARG A 444 7.09 8.65 9.75
N CYS A 445 7.90 8.11 8.85
CA CYS A 445 8.18 6.67 8.79
C CYS A 445 9.03 6.18 9.98
N GLU A 446 8.98 4.90 10.35
CA GLU A 446 9.94 4.28 11.27
C GLU A 446 11.30 4.05 10.60
N ALA A 447 12.38 4.17 11.36
CA ALA A 447 13.73 3.79 10.91
C ALA A 447 14.13 2.38 11.35
N TRP A 448 13.35 1.76 12.24
CA TRP A 448 13.63 0.45 12.81
C TRP A 448 12.35 -0.34 12.93
N HIS A 449 12.42 -1.65 12.74
CA HIS A 449 11.29 -2.55 12.88
C HIS A 449 11.53 -3.56 14.00
N TRP A 450 10.52 -3.76 14.83
CA TRP A 450 10.61 -4.60 16.02
C TRP A 450 10.90 -6.10 15.78
N GLN A 451 10.60 -6.66 14.59
CA GLN A 451 10.91 -8.06 14.25
C GLN A 451 12.36 -8.21 13.79
N THR A 452 13.08 -7.14 13.41
CA THR A 452 14.47 -7.24 12.92
C THR A 452 15.38 -7.98 13.91
N PRO A 453 15.35 -7.69 15.24
CA PRO A 453 16.06 -8.47 16.24
C PRO A 453 15.65 -9.96 16.29
N MET A 454 14.36 -10.28 16.08
CA MET A 454 13.89 -11.67 16.11
C MET A 454 14.47 -12.48 14.95
N PHE A 455 14.54 -11.90 13.76
CA PHE A 455 15.16 -12.55 12.60
C PHE A 455 16.67 -12.65 12.75
N ALA A 456 17.33 -11.59 13.22
CA ALA A 456 18.77 -11.63 13.49
C ALA A 456 19.11 -12.70 14.55
N PHE A 457 18.32 -12.79 15.62
CA PHE A 457 18.48 -13.82 16.64
C PHE A 457 18.26 -15.22 16.05
N SER A 458 17.23 -15.41 15.24
CA SER A 458 16.94 -16.71 14.62
C SER A 458 18.04 -17.14 13.64
N LEU A 459 18.58 -16.19 12.86
CA LEU A 459 19.75 -16.40 12.02
C LEU A 459 20.95 -16.86 12.87
N LEU A 460 21.32 -16.10 13.91
CA LEU A 460 22.47 -16.43 14.75
C LEU A 460 22.29 -17.77 15.49
N LEU A 461 21.09 -18.04 16.00
CA LEU A 461 20.77 -19.30 16.66
C LEU A 461 20.83 -20.48 15.68
N SER A 462 20.40 -20.28 14.43
CA SER A 462 20.51 -21.30 13.39
C SER A 462 21.97 -21.61 13.02
N MET A 463 22.87 -20.62 13.06
CA MET A 463 24.30 -20.84 12.88
C MET A 463 24.93 -21.58 14.06
N TRP A 464 24.47 -21.29 15.28
CA TRP A 464 25.00 -21.92 16.49
C TRP A 464 24.49 -23.35 16.69
N ILE A 465 23.21 -23.59 16.39
CA ILE A 465 22.56 -24.89 16.51
C ILE A 465 21.85 -25.19 15.16
N PRO A 466 22.57 -25.75 14.16
CA PRO A 466 22.01 -26.02 12.84
C PRO A 466 20.72 -26.83 12.85
N LEU A 467 20.54 -27.77 13.79
CA LEU A 467 19.31 -28.56 13.91
C LEU A 467 18.04 -27.72 14.09
N LEU A 468 18.15 -26.48 14.60
CA LEU A 468 17.01 -25.59 14.81
C LEU A 468 16.65 -24.75 13.58
N GLU A 469 17.47 -24.71 12.53
CA GLU A 469 17.27 -23.78 11.40
C GLU A 469 15.91 -23.99 10.71
N ARG A 470 15.58 -25.22 10.34
CA ARG A 470 14.30 -25.52 9.66
C ARG A 470 13.09 -25.28 10.59
N PRO A 471 13.06 -25.79 11.85
CA PRO A 471 12.00 -25.43 12.78
C PRO A 471 11.84 -23.92 13.00
N LEU A 472 12.94 -23.16 13.11
CA LEU A 472 12.91 -21.70 13.26
C LEU A 472 12.35 -21.01 12.01
N LEU A 473 12.73 -21.45 10.82
CA LEU A 473 12.19 -20.95 9.55
C LEU A 473 10.66 -21.06 9.51
N TYR A 474 10.12 -22.25 9.81
CA TYR A 474 8.68 -22.48 9.81
C TYR A 474 7.97 -21.75 10.96
N LEU A 475 8.56 -21.70 12.15
CA LEU A 475 8.02 -20.94 13.29
C LEU A 475 7.92 -19.46 12.95
N LEU A 476 8.97 -18.87 12.38
CA LEU A 476 8.97 -17.48 11.94
C LEU A 476 7.93 -17.27 10.84
N LEU A 477 7.85 -18.16 9.85
CA LEU A 477 6.84 -18.05 8.79
C LEU A 477 5.43 -17.98 9.38
N ILE A 478 5.10 -18.88 10.32
CA ILE A 478 3.79 -18.91 10.97
C ILE A 478 3.57 -17.62 11.80
N VAL A 479 4.51 -17.26 12.67
CA VAL A 479 4.38 -16.09 13.55
C VAL A 479 4.30 -14.78 12.76
N THR A 480 5.17 -14.60 11.76
CA THR A 480 5.19 -13.42 10.89
C THR A 480 3.91 -13.33 10.06
N THR A 481 3.38 -14.46 9.57
CA THR A 481 2.11 -14.49 8.83
C THR A 481 0.93 -14.12 9.75
N LEU A 482 0.84 -14.74 10.94
CA LEU A 482 -0.24 -14.45 11.88
C LEU A 482 -0.21 -13.00 12.38
N THR A 483 0.99 -12.47 12.67
CA THR A 483 1.15 -11.07 13.09
C THR A 483 0.81 -10.09 11.97
N HIS A 484 1.15 -10.41 10.71
CA HIS A 484 0.77 -9.61 9.54
C HIS A 484 -0.76 -9.54 9.38
N TRP A 485 -1.43 -10.69 9.40
CA TRP A 485 -2.89 -10.76 9.29
C TRP A 485 -3.62 -10.07 10.43
N HIS A 486 -3.12 -10.25 11.65
CA HIS A 486 -3.66 -9.57 12.82
C HIS A 486 -3.54 -8.05 12.69
N TYR A 487 -2.39 -7.56 12.23
CA TYR A 487 -2.18 -6.14 11.97
C TYR A 487 -3.13 -5.60 10.91
N GLY A 488 -3.17 -6.23 9.74
CA GLY A 488 -4.05 -5.81 8.64
C GLY A 488 -5.51 -5.73 9.08
N ALA A 489 -6.02 -6.80 9.71
CA ALA A 489 -7.38 -6.83 10.23
C ALA A 489 -7.65 -5.71 11.26
N SER A 490 -6.72 -5.49 12.19
CA SER A 490 -6.87 -4.50 13.26
C SER A 490 -6.80 -3.06 12.75
N VAL A 491 -5.93 -2.77 11.78
CA VAL A 491 -5.82 -1.45 11.13
C VAL A 491 -7.06 -1.14 10.30
N VAL A 492 -7.52 -2.10 9.50
CA VAL A 492 -8.76 -1.98 8.70
C VAL A 492 -9.96 -1.78 9.61
N ASN A 493 -10.05 -2.50 10.72
CA ASN A 493 -11.11 -2.32 11.71
C ASN A 493 -11.07 -0.93 12.34
N GLN A 494 -9.90 -0.43 12.75
CA GLN A 494 -9.75 0.93 13.28
C GLN A 494 -10.17 2.01 12.29
N MET A 495 -9.81 1.86 11.01
CA MET A 495 -10.25 2.79 9.98
C MET A 495 -11.75 2.68 9.69
N CYS A 496 -12.31 1.47 9.72
CA CYS A 496 -13.74 1.26 9.60
C CYS A 496 -14.51 1.92 10.75
N ASP A 497 -13.99 1.82 11.98
CA ASP A 497 -14.54 2.52 13.16
C ASP A 497 -14.51 4.03 12.93
N HIS A 498 -13.34 4.58 12.55
CA HIS A 498 -13.13 6.01 12.35
C HIS A 498 -14.00 6.61 11.24
N PHE A 499 -14.08 5.95 10.08
CA PHE A 499 -14.89 6.41 8.95
C PHE A 499 -16.37 6.00 9.04
N ASN A 500 -16.78 5.35 10.13
CA ASN A 500 -18.13 4.83 10.35
C ASN A 500 -18.62 3.91 9.20
N ARG A 501 -17.77 2.96 8.77
CA ARG A 501 -18.02 2.04 7.65
C ARG A 501 -17.91 0.57 8.07
N VAL A 502 -18.52 -0.29 7.28
CA VAL A 502 -18.32 -1.74 7.33
C VAL A 502 -17.49 -2.14 6.12
N CYS A 503 -16.31 -2.74 6.32
CA CYS A 503 -15.30 -2.94 5.29
C CYS A 503 -15.84 -3.53 3.97
N PHE A 504 -16.59 -4.63 4.05
CA PHE A 504 -17.07 -5.38 2.88
C PHE A 504 -18.50 -5.05 2.47
N THR A 505 -19.03 -3.90 2.88
CA THR A 505 -20.37 -3.48 2.47
C THR A 505 -20.37 -2.02 2.05
N VAL A 506 -21.41 -1.63 1.32
CA VAL A 506 -21.63 -0.23 0.93
C VAL A 506 -22.32 0.60 2.03
N HIS A 507 -22.67 -0.04 3.16
CA HIS A 507 -23.42 0.59 4.24
C HIS A 507 -22.49 1.23 5.27
N LYS A 508 -22.97 2.33 5.87
CA LYS A 508 -22.38 2.91 7.07
C LYS A 508 -22.69 2.01 8.27
N ARG A 509 -21.83 2.03 9.29
CA ARG A 509 -22.20 1.41 10.57
C ARG A 509 -23.38 2.19 11.17
N LEU A 510 -24.40 1.44 11.59
CA LEU A 510 -25.51 1.98 12.35
C LEU A 510 -25.02 2.27 13.78
N PRO A 511 -25.44 3.39 14.39
CA PRO A 511 -25.28 3.58 15.83
C PRO A 511 -25.84 2.37 16.58
N GLU A 512 -25.17 1.94 17.65
CA GLU A 512 -25.52 0.70 18.38
C GLU A 512 -26.99 0.67 18.82
N GLU A 513 -27.52 1.82 19.24
CA GLU A 513 -28.95 1.99 19.57
C GLU A 513 -29.88 1.74 18.38
N GLU A 514 -29.54 2.23 17.18
CA GLU A 514 -30.35 2.04 15.97
C GLU A 514 -30.23 0.59 15.48
N PHE A 515 -29.04 -0.02 15.59
CA PHE A 515 -28.84 -1.43 15.30
C PHE A 515 -29.68 -2.33 16.20
N LEU A 516 -29.65 -2.10 17.53
CA LEU A 516 -30.46 -2.83 18.50
C LEU A 516 -31.96 -2.64 18.23
N LYS A 517 -32.38 -1.42 17.89
CA LYS A 517 -33.77 -1.12 17.52
C LYS A 517 -34.23 -1.89 16.27
N ARG A 518 -33.43 -1.88 15.19
CA ARG A 518 -33.74 -2.64 13.97
C ARG A 518 -33.70 -4.15 14.18
N LYS A 519 -32.73 -4.64 14.96
CA LYS A 519 -32.64 -6.05 15.34
C LYS A 519 -33.87 -6.49 16.12
N LYS A 520 -34.37 -5.64 17.03
CA LYS A 520 -35.61 -5.89 17.78
C LYS A 520 -36.84 -5.91 16.86
N MET A 521 -36.94 -4.97 15.91
CA MET A 521 -38.01 -4.96 14.90
C MET A 521 -38.00 -6.18 13.98
N LEU A 522 -36.82 -6.69 13.60
CA LEU A 522 -36.70 -7.88 12.73
C LEU A 522 -36.94 -9.20 13.46
N LEU A 523 -36.76 -9.22 14.79
CA LEU A 523 -36.97 -10.40 15.64
C LEU A 523 -38.38 -10.45 16.26
N GLU A 524 -39.16 -9.37 16.16
CA GLU A 524 -40.58 -9.35 16.51
C GLU A 524 -41.41 -9.69 15.26
N PRO A 525 -41.92 -10.93 15.09
CA PRO A 525 -42.83 -11.23 14.01
C PRO A 525 -44.11 -10.40 14.18
N GLU A 526 -44.55 -9.77 13.09
CA GLU A 526 -45.65 -8.80 13.01
C GLU A 526 -46.83 -9.11 13.95
N LEU A 527 -46.94 -8.34 15.04
CA LEU A 527 -48.15 -8.26 15.86
C LEU A 527 -49.00 -7.04 15.46
N HIS A 528 -49.22 -6.83 14.16
CA HIS A 528 -50.11 -5.78 13.66
C HIS A 528 -51.03 -6.28 12.54
N LEU A 529 -51.74 -7.38 12.79
CA LEU A 529 -53.07 -7.58 12.23
C LEU A 529 -54.07 -7.07 13.27
N LYS A 530 -54.51 -5.81 13.12
CA LYS A 530 -55.74 -5.35 13.80
C LYS A 530 -56.90 -6.15 13.18
N PRO A 531 -57.79 -6.75 13.98
CA PRO A 531 -58.96 -7.42 13.44
C PRO A 531 -59.87 -6.39 12.76
N GLU A 532 -60.29 -6.68 11.53
CA GLU A 532 -61.34 -5.91 10.84
C GLU A 532 -62.59 -5.84 11.73
N GLU A 533 -63.07 -4.63 11.98
CA GLU A 533 -64.37 -4.44 12.63
C GLU A 533 -65.49 -5.01 11.73
N PRO A 534 -66.49 -5.71 12.29
CA PRO A 534 -67.58 -6.23 11.49
C PRO A 534 -68.45 -5.08 10.96
N LEU A 535 -68.64 -5.06 9.65
CA LEU A 535 -69.60 -4.21 8.95
C LEU A 535 -70.97 -4.26 9.65
N LYS A 536 -71.37 -3.13 10.24
CA LYS A 536 -72.76 -2.90 10.66
C LYS A 536 -73.64 -2.92 9.41
N LYS A 537 -74.60 -3.84 9.37
CA LYS A 537 -75.78 -3.72 8.52
C LYS A 537 -76.65 -2.59 9.09
N GLU A 538 -76.85 -1.54 8.31
CA GLU A 538 -78.01 -0.66 8.45
C GLU A 538 -79.08 -1.12 7.45
N ASP A 539 -80.32 -0.99 7.89
CA ASP A 539 -81.57 -1.58 7.40
C ASP A 539 -81.97 -1.26 5.95
#